data_AF-A0A3M6GZY4-F1
#
_entry.id   AF-A0A3M6GZY4-F1
#
_cell.length_a   1.000
_cell.length_b   1.000
_cell.length_c   1.000
_cell.angle_alpha   90.00
_cell.angle_beta   90.00
_cell.angle_gamma   90.00
#
_symmetry.space_group_name_H-M   'P 1'
#
loop_
_entity.id
_entity.type
_entity.pdbx_description
1 polymer ?
#
loop_
_entity_poly.entity_id
_entity_poly.type
_entity_poly.pdbx_seq_one_letter_code
_entity_poly.pdbx_strand_id
1 'polypeptide(L)'
;MVWLGPAIGQPSFEVGPEVREAFTASHPQTVAAFVASSNPDRFMADIYALARLRLAAQGISAVYGGGLDTFTDPRFFSYRRAARTGRFASLIWIDHT
;
A
#
# COMPACT_ATOMS: atom_id res chain seq x y z
N MET A 1 14.81 10.59 -3.37
CA MET A 1 14.31 9.34 -3.99
C MET A 1 13.55 8.55 -2.94
N VAL A 2 12.40 7.99 -3.29
CA VAL A 2 11.62 7.09 -2.42
C VAL A 2 11.48 5.73 -3.10
N TRP A 3 11.63 4.66 -2.32
CA TRP A 3 11.34 3.30 -2.76
C TRP A 3 10.18 2.72 -1.96
N LEU A 4 9.15 2.25 -2.66
CA LEU A 4 8.02 1.52 -2.08
C LEU A 4 8.34 0.03 -2.12
N GLY A 5 8.65 -0.55 -0.96
CA GLY A 5 8.91 -1.98 -0.79
C GLY A 5 7.67 -2.87 -0.90
N PRO A 6 7.82 -4.19 -0.72
CA PRO A 6 6.70 -5.13 -0.76
C PRO A 6 5.64 -4.81 0.29
N ALA A 7 4.40 -4.66 -0.14
CA ALA A 7 3.20 -4.47 0.66
C ALA A 7 2.06 -5.36 0.14
N ILE A 8 0.89 -5.32 0.78
CA ILE A 8 -0.31 -5.97 0.25
C ILE A 8 -0.81 -5.19 -0.98
N GLY A 9 -1.03 -5.89 -2.11
CA GLY A 9 -1.48 -5.26 -3.36
C GLY A 9 -2.98 -4.96 -3.36
N GLN A 10 -3.43 -4.04 -4.24
CA GLN A 10 -4.85 -3.66 -4.37
C GLN A 10 -5.80 -4.85 -4.50
N PRO A 11 -5.52 -5.88 -5.33
CA PRO A 11 -6.42 -7.04 -5.46
C PRO A 11 -6.60 -7.85 -4.17
N SER A 12 -5.72 -7.67 -3.19
CA SER A 12 -5.70 -8.42 -1.93
C SER A 12 -6.08 -7.55 -0.72
N PHE A 13 -6.16 -6.23 -0.89
CA PHE A 13 -6.31 -5.27 0.21
C PHE A 13 -7.72 -4.70 0.33
N GLU A 14 -8.66 -5.59 0.68
CA GLU A 14 -10.01 -5.15 1.06
C GLU A 14 -9.99 -4.41 2.42
N VAL A 15 -10.74 -3.30 2.47
CA VAL A 15 -10.96 -2.44 3.63
C VAL A 15 -12.43 -1.99 3.73
N GLY A 16 -12.86 -1.56 4.91
CA GLY A 16 -14.18 -0.96 5.11
C GLY A 16 -14.27 0.53 4.70
N PRO A 17 -15.48 1.11 4.73
CA PRO A 17 -15.71 2.49 4.34
C PRO A 17 -14.97 3.48 5.24
N GLU A 18 -14.78 3.14 6.51
CA GLU A 18 -14.08 3.97 7.51
C GLU A 18 -12.62 4.26 7.10
N VAL A 19 -11.96 3.31 6.43
CA VAL A 19 -10.60 3.50 5.94
C VAL A 19 -10.59 4.47 4.77
N ARG A 20 -11.47 4.26 3.79
CA ARG A 20 -11.59 5.17 2.63
C ARG A 20 -11.89 6.59 3.09
N GLU A 21 -12.86 6.76 3.98
CA GLU A 21 -13.25 8.04 4.54
C GLU A 21 -12.08 8.77 5.21
N ALA A 22 -11.29 8.07 6.04
CA ALA A 22 -10.12 8.66 6.70
C ALA A 22 -9.08 9.19 5.70
N PHE A 23 -8.85 8.48 4.58
CA PHE A 23 -7.96 8.95 3.53
C PHE A 23 -8.55 10.12 2.75
N THR A 24 -9.82 10.05 2.34
CA THR A 24 -10.44 11.10 1.53
C THR A 24 -10.71 12.39 2.29
N ALA A 25 -11.01 12.30 3.59
CA ALA A 25 -11.21 13.48 4.44
C ALA A 25 -9.94 14.32 4.58
N SER A 26 -8.78 13.67 4.63
CA SER A 26 -7.48 14.35 4.75
C SER A 26 -6.88 14.75 3.40
N HIS A 27 -7.12 13.95 2.36
CA HIS A 27 -6.59 14.20 1.01
C HIS A 27 -7.57 13.70 -0.06
N PRO A 28 -8.50 14.55 -0.55
CA PRO A 28 -9.62 14.12 -1.39
C PRO A 28 -9.24 13.35 -2.67
N GLN A 29 -8.07 13.65 -3.25
CA GLN A 29 -7.54 12.96 -4.44
C GLN A 29 -7.31 11.46 -4.21
N THR A 30 -7.17 11.01 -2.96
CA THR A 30 -7.02 9.59 -2.60
C THR A 30 -8.23 8.74 -2.96
N VAL A 31 -9.38 9.33 -3.27
CA VAL A 31 -10.56 8.58 -3.73
C VAL A 31 -10.25 7.69 -4.93
N ALA A 32 -9.33 8.11 -5.81
CA ALA A 32 -8.91 7.35 -6.99
C ALA A 32 -8.12 6.07 -6.66
N ALA A 33 -7.61 5.93 -5.44
CA ALA A 33 -6.87 4.75 -4.98
C ALA A 33 -7.79 3.65 -4.41
N PHE A 34 -9.11 3.85 -4.42
CA PHE A 34 -10.09 2.88 -3.95
C PHE A 34 -11.01 2.47 -5.09
N VAL A 35 -11.19 1.16 -5.28
CA VAL A 35 -12.22 0.60 -6.17
C VAL A 35 -13.21 -0.22 -5.37
N ALA A 36 -14.42 -0.43 -5.90
CA ALA A 36 -15.41 -1.27 -5.23
C ALA A 36 -14.88 -2.71 -5.05
N SER A 37 -15.14 -3.31 -3.89
CA SER A 37 -14.93 -4.73 -3.69
C SER A 37 -16.11 -5.56 -4.22
N SER A 38 -15.94 -6.88 -4.30
CA SER A 38 -17.04 -7.83 -4.51
C SER A 38 -18.01 -7.89 -3.32
N ASN A 39 -17.53 -7.54 -2.12
CA ASN A 39 -18.38 -7.47 -0.93
C ASN A 39 -19.08 -6.10 -0.88
N PRO A 40 -20.39 -6.05 -0.57
CA PRO A 40 -21.11 -4.79 -0.35
C PRO A 40 -20.42 -3.92 0.69
N ASP A 41 -20.45 -2.60 0.47
CA ASP A 41 -19.89 -1.58 1.37
C ASP A 41 -18.39 -1.74 1.69
N ARG A 42 -17.64 -2.47 0.85
CA ARG A 42 -16.19 -2.65 0.98
C ARG A 42 -15.45 -2.10 -0.23
N PHE A 43 -14.17 -1.78 -0.04
CA PHE A 43 -13.29 -1.24 -1.07
C PHE A 43 -12.00 -2.03 -1.16
N MET A 44 -11.46 -2.15 -2.38
CA MET A 44 -10.08 -2.59 -2.62
C MET A 44 -9.18 -1.35 -2.66
N ALA A 45 -8.29 -1.23 -1.68
CA ALA A 45 -7.40 -0.08 -1.53
C ALA A 45 -6.04 -0.32 -2.20
N ASP A 46 -5.58 0.62 -3.02
CA ASP A 46 -4.23 0.62 -3.56
C ASP A 46 -3.28 1.40 -2.64
N ILE A 47 -2.58 0.67 -1.78
CA ILE A 47 -1.63 1.27 -0.83
C ILE A 47 -0.47 2.00 -1.51
N TYR A 48 -0.08 1.58 -2.71
CA TYR A 48 0.99 2.23 -3.47
C TYR A 48 0.51 3.52 -4.09
N ALA A 49 -0.70 3.55 -4.66
CA ALA A 49 -1.32 4.79 -5.15
C ALA A 49 -1.54 5.80 -4.01
N LEU A 50 -2.01 5.34 -2.83
CA LEU A 50 -2.16 6.20 -1.65
C LEU A 50 -0.82 6.82 -1.22
N ALA A 51 0.26 6.03 -1.19
CA ALA A 51 1.60 6.53 -0.90
C ALA A 51 2.08 7.54 -1.95
N ARG A 52 1.89 7.24 -3.24
CA ARG A 52 2.28 8.14 -4.35
C ARG A 52 1.56 9.47 -4.29
N LEU A 53 0.25 9.49 -4.03
CA LEU A 53 -0.52 10.72 -3.89
C LEU A 53 -0.01 11.58 -2.73
N ARG A 54 0.23 10.97 -1.57
CA ARG A 54 0.79 11.66 -0.40
C ARG A 54 2.19 12.23 -0.68
N LEU A 55 3.06 11.48 -1.33
CA LEU A 55 4.40 11.92 -1.71
C LEU A 55 4.37 13.05 -2.74
N ALA A 56 3.50 12.94 -3.75
CA ALA A 56 3.32 13.96 -4.77
C ALA A 56 2.82 15.29 -4.17
N ALA A 57 1.91 15.24 -3.17
CA ALA A 57 1.46 16.42 -2.44
C ALA A 57 2.58 17.13 -1.67
N GLN A 58 3.71 16.46 -1.43
CA GLN A 58 4.93 17.03 -0.83
C GLN A 58 6.01 17.38 -1.87
N GLY A 59 5.67 17.37 -3.16
CA GLY A 59 6.62 17.64 -4.25
C GLY A 59 7.58 16.50 -4.57
N ILE A 60 7.37 15.31 -4.01
CA ILE A 60 8.24 14.15 -4.24
C ILE A 60 7.71 13.35 -5.44
N SER A 61 8.42 13.44 -6.58
CA SER A 61 8.05 12.74 -7.83
C SER A 61 8.91 11.50 -8.13
N ALA A 62 10.13 11.45 -7.62
CA ALA A 62 11.06 10.33 -7.82
C ALA A 62 10.71 9.13 -6.91
N VAL A 63 9.65 8.40 -7.28
CA VAL A 63 9.07 7.28 -6.50
C VAL A 63 9.13 5.97 -7.30
N TYR A 64 9.88 5.00 -6.78
CA TYR A 64 10.16 3.71 -7.42
C TYR A 64 9.54 2.55 -6.63
N GLY A 65 9.56 1.35 -7.22
CA GLY A 65 8.99 0.15 -6.59
C GLY A 65 7.45 0.16 -6.59
N GLY A 66 6.85 -0.56 -5.64
CA GLY A 66 5.40 -0.60 -5.45
C GLY A 66 4.65 -1.44 -6.50
N GLY A 67 5.21 -2.59 -6.87
CA GLY A 67 4.61 -3.52 -7.85
C GLY A 67 4.51 -4.96 -7.34
N LEU A 68 4.65 -5.17 -6.03
CA LEU A 68 4.64 -6.50 -5.41
C LEU A 68 3.41 -6.65 -4.52
N ASP A 69 2.90 -7.86 -4.41
CA ASP A 69 1.80 -8.18 -3.50
C ASP A 69 2.22 -9.28 -2.53
N THR A 70 2.41 -8.90 -1.28
CA THR A 70 2.80 -9.81 -0.20
C THR A 70 1.80 -10.93 0.04
N PHE A 71 0.51 -10.73 -0.30
CA PHE A 71 -0.53 -11.75 -0.11
C PHE A 71 -0.42 -12.88 -1.14
N THR A 72 -0.14 -12.57 -2.40
CA THR A 72 -0.10 -13.56 -3.49
C THR A 72 1.31 -14.10 -3.75
N ASP A 73 2.35 -13.30 -3.51
CA ASP A 73 3.73 -13.70 -3.77
C ASP A 73 4.28 -14.56 -2.61
N PRO A 74 4.70 -15.82 -2.88
CA PRO A 74 5.13 -16.75 -1.84
C PRO A 74 6.47 -16.38 -1.18
N ARG A 75 7.22 -15.44 -1.77
CA ARG A 75 8.51 -14.98 -1.21
C ARG A 75 8.34 -14.15 0.06
N PHE A 76 7.14 -13.60 0.30
CA PHE A 76 6.88 -12.70 1.43
C PHE A 76 5.96 -13.32 2.47
N PHE A 77 6.19 -12.99 3.74
CA PHE A 77 5.18 -13.20 4.78
C PHE A 77 4.00 -12.23 4.58
N SER A 78 2.78 -12.70 4.82
CA SER A 78 1.58 -11.84 4.80
C SER A 78 0.64 -12.18 5.95
N TYR A 79 0.38 -11.20 6.81
CA TYR A 79 -0.57 -11.32 7.91
C TYR A 79 -2.00 -11.55 7.40
N ARG A 80 -2.36 -10.94 6.26
CA ARG A 80 -3.66 -11.14 5.62
C ARG A 80 -3.84 -12.59 5.16
N ARG A 81 -2.76 -13.25 4.71
CA ARG A 81 -2.78 -14.67 4.31
C ARG A 81 -2.81 -15.60 5.52
N ALA A 82 -2.04 -15.30 6.56
CA ALA A 82 -2.03 -16.07 7.80
C ALA A 82 -1.69 -15.18 9.00
N ALA A 83 -2.58 -15.13 9.99
CA ALA A 83 -2.41 -14.29 11.17
C ALA A 83 -1.15 -14.64 11.98
N ARG A 84 -0.80 -15.93 12.07
CA ARG A 84 0.46 -16.41 12.67
C ARG A 84 1.50 -16.63 11.56
N THR A 85 2.38 -15.64 11.36
CA THR A 85 3.38 -15.64 10.29
C THR A 85 4.65 -14.88 10.71
N GLY A 86 5.73 -15.00 9.93
CA GLY A 86 6.98 -14.27 10.13
C GLY A 86 6.90 -12.79 9.77
N ARG A 87 8.06 -12.11 9.76
CA ARG A 87 8.20 -10.71 9.33
C ARG A 87 9.43 -10.61 8.43
N PHE A 88 9.40 -9.66 7.51
CA PHE A 88 10.56 -9.27 6.71
C PHE A 88 10.86 -7.80 6.97
N ALA A 89 12.03 -7.34 6.53
CA ALA A 89 12.49 -5.97 6.74
C ALA A 89 12.97 -5.34 5.42
N SER A 90 12.76 -4.03 5.32
CA SER A 90 13.40 -3.18 4.31
C SER A 90 14.53 -2.43 5.00
N LEU A 91 15.75 -2.51 4.47
CA LEU A 91 16.94 -1.89 5.05
C LEU A 91 17.54 -0.90 4.05
N ILE A 92 18.03 0.23 4.57
CA ILE A 92 18.80 1.21 3.81
C ILE A 92 19.91 1.74 4.73
N TRP A 93 21.11 1.89 4.18
CA TRP A 93 22.25 2.49 4.87
C TRP A 93 23.07 3.30 3.87
N ILE A 94 23.88 4.22 4.39
CA ILE A 94 24.92 4.88 3.61
C ILE A 94 26.17 4.06 3.84
N ASP A 95 26.73 3.53 2.76
CA ASP A 95 28.03 2.89 2.78
C ASP A 95 29.11 3.94 2.50
N HIS A 96 30.17 3.90 3.30
CA HIS A 96 31.29 4.85 3.23
C HIS A 96 32.60 4.17 2.82
N THR A 97 32.52 2.89 2.41
CA THR A 97 33.67 2.10 2.00
C THR A 97 34.20 2.51 0.63
#